data_AF-A0A7S0R4G5-F1
#
_entry.id   AF-A0A7S0R4G5-F1
#
_cell.length_a   1.000
_cell.length_b   1.000
_cell.length_c   1.000
_cell.angle_alpha   90.00
_cell.angle_beta   90.00
_cell.angle_gamma   90.00
#
_symmetry.space_group_name_H-M   'P 1'
#
loop_
_entity.id
_entity.type
_entity.pdbx_description
1 polymer ?
#
loop_
_entity_poly.entity_id
_entity_poly.type
_entity_poly.pdbx_seq_one_letter_code
_entity_poly.pdbx_strand_id
1 'polypeptide(L)'
;MPRQHQTVKHPFAEDVFAQDERRAWLKAWETKRVERNAVLMERNMSEARWPRVTRPEVGDLLDKAGDLEDAGKLPEALRLYQKALCQEPEHLELRQYIDLLNRRVNAEAAVHKYAARQEELARQLAGEAPAASLQVAGLARDPAYPVRGRQKMGAAASPPPKLYAEELRRQVAEQAAAREAAKAREAELERKEVMYGQVLHAADRYRRQVGGGNDKLAMQRDMQERMEEVKRERMRKWELENAHDPLHVPQGPLLGMGEIDAKRAAADLRHRNAEWHRQQARIAAAAARPWDDVSQAGASYMPQDAASHMRANTPTARSPQARAPSQPPPYSPAAYQPADPFYSQPMPAAYRSSGAGGQPGYGRPGSAGPGYPYQQYSIQASPSQGV
;
A
#
# COMPACT_ATOMS: atom_id res chain seq x y z
N MET A 1 44.67 74.45 29.90
CA MET A 1 43.97 74.20 31.19
C MET A 1 43.06 72.99 31.01
N PRO A 2 43.51 71.77 31.32
CA PRO A 2 42.64 70.60 31.23
C PRO A 2 41.74 70.52 32.47
N ARG A 3 40.42 70.39 32.25
CA ARG A 3 39.41 70.19 33.30
C ARG A 3 39.53 68.76 33.83
N GLN A 4 39.75 68.64 35.13
CA GLN A 4 39.67 67.37 35.85
C GLN A 4 38.21 66.90 35.86
N HIS A 5 37.91 65.82 35.15
CA HIS A 5 36.66 65.10 35.31
C HIS A 5 36.77 64.23 36.56
N GLN A 6 36.05 64.62 37.62
CA GLN A 6 35.84 63.78 38.79
C GLN A 6 34.97 62.58 38.38
N THR A 7 35.58 61.41 38.29
CA THR A 7 34.87 60.13 38.24
C THR A 7 34.28 59.85 39.61
N VAL A 8 32.98 60.10 39.76
CA VAL A 8 32.20 59.67 40.92
C VAL A 8 32.14 58.15 40.88
N LYS A 9 32.91 57.48 41.75
CA LYS A 9 32.79 56.05 41.99
C LYS A 9 31.48 55.80 42.74
N HIS A 10 30.44 55.39 42.04
CA HIS A 10 29.27 54.81 42.70
C HIS A 10 29.66 53.45 43.31
N PRO A 11 29.50 53.25 44.62
CA PRO A 11 29.89 52.01 45.27
C PRO A 11 28.81 50.94 45.08
N PHE A 12 29.16 49.85 44.38
CA PHE A 12 28.86 48.42 44.64
C PHE A 12 27.51 47.93 45.21
N ALA A 13 26.47 48.77 45.32
CA ALA A 13 25.18 48.39 45.92
C ALA A 13 24.18 47.79 44.91
N GLU A 14 24.43 47.89 43.60
CA GLU A 14 23.52 47.40 42.57
C GLU A 14 23.64 45.89 42.28
N ASP A 15 24.73 45.23 42.70
CA ASP A 15 24.97 43.80 42.39
C ASP A 15 24.29 42.81 43.36
N VAL A 16 24.00 43.22 44.60
CA VAL A 16 23.39 42.31 45.60
C VAL A 16 21.89 42.16 45.36
N PHE A 17 21.19 43.25 45.01
CA PHE A 17 19.78 43.21 44.62
C PHE A 17 19.56 42.36 43.36
N ALA A 18 20.48 42.45 42.39
CA ALA A 18 20.48 41.61 41.20
C ALA A 18 20.68 40.10 41.50
N GLN A 19 21.40 39.75 42.58
CA GLN A 19 21.58 38.35 42.98
C GLN A 19 20.33 37.74 43.62
N ASP A 20 19.62 38.50 44.47
CA ASP A 20 18.41 37.99 45.12
C ASP A 20 17.25 37.88 44.12
N GLU A 21 17.11 38.82 43.19
CA GLU A 21 16.16 38.72 42.07
C GLU A 21 16.47 37.51 41.17
N ARG A 22 17.75 37.26 40.87
CA ARG A 22 18.17 36.08 40.09
C ARG A 22 17.86 34.77 40.82
N ARG A 23 18.05 34.72 42.14
CA ARG A 23 17.70 33.54 42.97
C ARG A 23 16.19 33.33 43.01
N ALA A 24 15.41 34.40 43.15
CA ALA A 24 13.95 34.34 43.11
C ALA A 24 13.46 33.83 41.75
N TRP A 25 14.04 34.32 40.66
CA TRP A 25 13.72 33.88 39.30
C TRP A 25 14.05 32.40 39.08
N LEU A 26 15.22 31.93 39.51
CA LEU A 26 15.61 30.52 39.39
C LEU A 26 14.66 29.60 40.17
N LYS A 27 14.29 29.97 41.40
CA LYS A 27 13.30 29.22 42.19
C LYS A 27 11.95 29.16 41.48
N ALA A 28 11.45 30.30 40.98
CA ALA A 28 10.18 30.34 40.27
C ALA A 28 10.20 29.48 38.98
N TRP A 29 11.33 29.47 38.28
CA TRP A 29 11.52 28.63 37.10
C TRP A 29 11.56 27.14 37.44
N GLU A 30 12.26 26.74 38.50
CA GLU A 30 12.30 25.35 38.96
C GLU A 30 10.92 24.86 39.41
N THR A 31 10.16 25.68 40.15
CA THR A 31 8.78 25.35 40.54
C THR A 31 7.90 25.10 39.32
N LYS A 32 7.91 26.01 38.33
CA LYS A 32 7.16 25.83 37.08
C LYS A 32 7.60 24.58 36.30
N ARG A 33 8.90 24.26 36.30
CA ARG A 33 9.42 23.05 35.65
C ARG A 33 8.91 21.78 36.33
N VAL A 34 8.89 21.76 37.67
CA VAL A 34 8.39 20.63 38.47
C VAL A 34 6.88 20.48 38.29
N GLU A 35 6.10 21.56 38.34
CA GLU A 35 4.66 21.55 38.09
C GLU A 35 4.32 20.99 36.71
N ARG A 36 5.03 21.46 35.67
CA ARG A 36 4.86 20.94 34.31
C ARG A 36 5.16 19.43 34.23
N ASN A 37 6.21 18.97 34.91
CA ASN A 37 6.55 17.55 34.96
C ASN A 37 5.50 16.74 35.74
N ALA A 38 4.94 17.29 36.81
CA ALA A 38 3.87 16.66 37.58
C ALA A 38 2.60 16.48 36.73
N VAL A 39 2.20 17.50 35.98
CA VAL A 39 1.07 17.42 35.04
C VAL A 39 1.31 16.38 33.95
N LEU A 40 2.54 16.29 33.43
CA LEU A 40 2.90 15.24 32.46
C LEU A 40 2.85 13.85 33.08
N MET A 41 3.31 13.67 34.32
CA MET A 41 3.21 12.40 35.03
C MET A 41 1.76 12.01 35.31
N GLU A 42 0.92 12.95 35.75
CA GLU A 42 -0.51 12.71 35.98
C GLU A 42 -1.23 12.33 34.68
N ARG A 43 -0.90 13.00 33.57
CA ARG A 43 -1.37 12.63 32.23
C ARG A 43 -0.90 11.22 31.85
N ASN A 44 0.37 10.88 32.05
CA ASN A 44 0.88 9.55 31.74
C ASN A 44 0.24 8.47 32.61
N MET A 45 0.00 8.74 33.90
CA MET A 45 -0.66 7.81 34.82
C MET A 45 -2.14 7.66 34.51
N SER A 46 -2.83 8.74 34.11
CA SER A 46 -4.22 8.66 33.65
C SER A 46 -4.32 7.95 32.29
N GLU A 47 -3.39 8.17 31.37
CA GLU A 47 -3.26 7.41 30.12
C GLU A 47 -2.98 5.91 30.39
N ALA A 48 -2.18 5.58 31.40
CA ALA A 48 -1.94 4.21 31.84
C ALA A 48 -3.13 3.57 32.59
N ARG A 49 -4.04 4.39 33.14
CA ARG A 49 -5.25 3.95 33.85
C ARG A 49 -6.40 3.62 32.90
N TRP A 50 -6.33 4.00 31.62
CA TRP A 50 -7.24 3.42 30.65
C TRP A 50 -7.00 1.93 30.67
N PRO A 51 -8.05 1.09 30.89
CA PRO A 51 -7.89 -0.35 30.75
C PRO A 51 -7.23 -0.52 29.39
N ARG A 52 -6.03 -1.12 29.38
CA ARG A 52 -5.37 -1.44 28.12
C ARG A 52 -6.42 -2.19 27.35
N VAL A 53 -7.01 -1.53 26.35
CA VAL A 53 -8.03 -2.13 25.51
C VAL A 53 -7.28 -3.29 24.91
N THR A 54 -7.48 -4.48 25.46
CA THR A 54 -6.86 -5.69 24.99
C THR A 54 -7.31 -5.74 23.56
N ARG A 55 -6.35 -5.53 22.65
CA ARG A 55 -6.66 -5.62 21.23
C ARG A 55 -7.26 -7.01 21.08
N PRO A 56 -8.51 -7.12 20.59
CA PRO A 56 -9.10 -8.43 20.40
C PRO A 56 -8.13 -9.23 19.56
N GLU A 57 -7.87 -10.46 20.00
CA GLU A 57 -6.96 -11.34 19.29
C GLU A 57 -7.50 -11.58 17.88
N VAL A 58 -6.63 -11.96 16.95
CA VAL A 58 -7.02 -12.22 15.56
C VAL A 58 -8.12 -13.28 15.51
N GLY A 59 -8.03 -14.32 16.35
CA GLY A 59 -9.08 -15.34 16.51
C GLY A 59 -10.45 -14.73 16.84
N ASP A 60 -10.54 -13.89 17.89
CA ASP A 60 -11.79 -13.24 18.29
C ASP A 60 -12.40 -12.36 17.17
N LEU A 61 -11.55 -11.77 16.32
CA LEU A 61 -11.99 -10.97 15.19
C LEU A 61 -12.53 -11.83 14.06
N LEU A 62 -11.89 -12.97 13.79
CA LEU A 62 -12.31 -13.91 12.75
C LEU A 62 -13.62 -14.61 13.13
N ASP A 63 -13.76 -15.06 14.38
CA ASP A 63 -14.99 -15.70 14.86
C ASP A 63 -16.20 -14.76 14.74
N LYS A 64 -16.04 -13.52 15.21
CA LYS A 64 -17.10 -12.49 15.08
C LYS A 64 -17.38 -12.10 13.63
N ALA A 65 -16.37 -12.15 12.76
CA ALA A 65 -16.57 -11.88 11.34
C ALA A 65 -17.39 -13.01 10.68
N GLY A 66 -17.14 -14.27 11.06
CA GLY A 66 -17.94 -15.43 10.66
C GLY A 66 -19.39 -15.31 11.09
N ASP A 67 -19.65 -15.00 12.37
CA ASP A 67 -21.01 -14.79 12.89
C ASP A 67 -21.78 -13.70 12.12
N LEU A 68 -21.10 -12.62 11.75
CA LEU A 68 -21.70 -11.52 10.97
C LEU A 68 -21.95 -11.91 9.52
N GLU A 69 -21.09 -12.73 8.93
CA GLU A 69 -21.28 -13.27 7.60
C GLU A 69 -22.48 -14.22 7.55
N ASP A 70 -22.60 -15.12 8.52
CA ASP A 70 -23.76 -16.01 8.68
C ASP A 70 -25.06 -15.24 8.91
N ALA A 71 -24.98 -14.08 9.59
CA ALA A 71 -26.10 -13.18 9.77
C ALA A 71 -26.43 -12.32 8.51
N GLY A 72 -25.68 -12.45 7.42
CA GLY A 72 -25.86 -11.67 6.18
C GLY A 72 -25.37 -10.22 6.26
N LYS A 73 -24.63 -9.85 7.31
CA LYS A 73 -24.08 -8.51 7.51
C LYS A 73 -22.68 -8.37 6.90
N LEU A 74 -22.58 -8.67 5.60
CA LEU A 74 -21.31 -8.71 4.87
C LEU A 74 -20.44 -7.44 4.99
N PRO A 75 -20.98 -6.20 5.00
CA PRO A 75 -20.15 -4.99 5.15
C PRO A 75 -19.48 -4.87 6.53
N GLU A 76 -20.14 -5.37 7.58
CA GLU A 76 -19.61 -5.36 8.94
C GLU A 76 -18.56 -6.46 9.12
N ALA A 77 -18.84 -7.67 8.59
CA ALA A 77 -17.89 -8.77 8.53
C ALA A 77 -16.59 -8.37 7.82
N LEU A 78 -16.70 -7.72 6.65
CA LEU A 78 -15.55 -7.23 5.88
C LEU A 78 -14.64 -6.30 6.70
N ARG A 79 -15.21 -5.42 7.53
CA ARG A 79 -14.43 -4.52 8.39
C ARG A 79 -13.67 -5.28 9.48
N LEU A 80 -14.23 -6.36 10.01
CA LEU A 80 -13.54 -7.21 10.98
C LEU A 80 -12.41 -8.01 10.34
N TYR A 81 -12.65 -8.60 9.16
CA TYR A 81 -11.59 -9.27 8.40
C TYR A 81 -10.44 -8.33 8.03
N GLN A 82 -10.74 -7.09 7.63
CA GLN A 82 -9.71 -6.06 7.39
C GLN A 82 -8.93 -5.71 8.66
N LYS A 83 -9.59 -5.62 9.83
CA LYS A 83 -8.91 -5.41 11.11
C LYS A 83 -8.01 -6.59 11.48
N ALA A 84 -8.45 -7.82 11.24
CA ALA A 84 -7.64 -9.02 11.43
C ALA A 84 -6.40 -9.00 10.52
N LEU A 85 -6.56 -8.66 9.24
CA LEU A 85 -5.44 -8.53 8.30
C LEU A 85 -4.45 -7.41 8.69
N CYS A 86 -4.93 -6.32 9.29
CA CYS A 86 -4.06 -5.27 9.82
C CYS A 86 -3.21 -5.74 11.02
N GLN A 87 -3.65 -6.75 11.76
CA GLN A 87 -2.86 -7.37 12.83
C GLN A 87 -1.87 -8.40 12.28
N GLU A 88 -2.29 -9.20 11.29
CA GLU A 88 -1.50 -10.25 10.63
C GLU A 88 -1.43 -10.03 9.11
N PRO A 89 -0.51 -9.17 8.63
CA PRO A 89 -0.44 -8.81 7.21
C PRO A 89 0.03 -9.95 6.29
N GLU A 90 0.66 -10.99 6.85
CA GLU A 90 1.19 -12.13 6.09
C GLU A 90 0.13 -13.23 5.83
N HIS A 91 -1.09 -13.09 6.36
CA HIS A 91 -2.14 -14.09 6.21
C HIS A 91 -2.75 -14.07 4.78
N LEU A 92 -2.10 -14.77 3.85
CA LEU A 92 -2.46 -14.80 2.42
C LEU A 92 -3.90 -15.28 2.16
N GLU A 93 -4.34 -16.31 2.88
CA GLU A 93 -5.69 -16.87 2.73
C GLU A 93 -6.77 -15.84 3.10
N LEU A 94 -6.59 -15.13 4.22
CA LEU A 94 -7.49 -14.06 4.65
C LEU A 94 -7.57 -12.94 3.62
N ARG A 95 -6.45 -12.61 2.97
CA ARG A 95 -6.44 -11.61 1.89
C ARG A 95 -7.27 -12.05 0.68
N GLN A 96 -7.09 -13.28 0.22
CA GLN A 96 -7.90 -13.84 -0.88
C GLN A 96 -9.39 -13.89 -0.51
N TYR A 97 -9.67 -14.22 0.76
CA TYR A 97 -11.03 -14.25 1.28
C TYR A 97 -11.70 -12.87 1.27
N ILE A 98 -10.99 -11.83 1.73
CA ILE A 98 -11.47 -10.44 1.70
C ILE A 98 -11.78 -10.00 0.26
N ASP A 99 -10.96 -10.40 -0.72
CA ASP A 99 -11.23 -10.08 -2.14
C ASP A 99 -12.51 -10.75 -2.64
N LEU A 100 -12.77 -12.00 -2.25
CA LEU A 100 -14.01 -12.70 -2.58
C LEU A 100 -15.23 -12.05 -1.90
N LEU A 101 -15.09 -11.67 -0.63
CA LEU A 101 -16.16 -11.03 0.14
C LEU A 101 -16.49 -9.64 -0.42
N ASN A 102 -15.47 -8.88 -0.83
CA ASN A 102 -15.66 -7.60 -1.55
C ASN A 102 -16.47 -7.77 -2.83
N ARG A 103 -16.23 -8.84 -3.61
CA ARG A 103 -17.02 -9.13 -4.82
C ARG A 103 -18.47 -9.42 -4.46
N ARG A 104 -18.74 -10.17 -3.39
CA ARG A 104 -20.11 -10.43 -2.90
C ARG A 104 -20.83 -9.16 -2.48
N VAL A 105 -20.20 -8.33 -1.64
CA VAL A 105 -20.76 -7.05 -1.19
C VAL A 105 -21.06 -6.13 -2.38
N ASN A 106 -20.16 -6.05 -3.36
CA ASN A 106 -20.37 -5.25 -4.56
C ASN A 106 -21.50 -5.80 -5.44
N ALA A 107 -21.65 -7.12 -5.53
CA ALA A 107 -22.75 -7.75 -6.25
C ALA A 107 -24.10 -7.44 -5.58
N GLU A 108 -24.20 -7.55 -4.25
CA GLU A 108 -25.42 -7.19 -3.51
C GLU A 108 -25.77 -5.71 -3.67
N ALA A 109 -24.77 -4.83 -3.58
CA ALA A 109 -24.97 -3.41 -3.82
C ALA A 109 -25.46 -3.12 -5.26
N ALA A 110 -24.98 -3.88 -6.25
CA ALA A 110 -25.44 -3.76 -7.63
C ALA A 110 -26.89 -4.24 -7.80
N VAL A 111 -27.27 -5.33 -7.15
CA VAL A 111 -28.65 -5.83 -7.14
C VAL A 111 -29.59 -4.80 -6.52
N HIS A 112 -29.23 -4.20 -5.37
CA HIS A 112 -30.04 -3.14 -4.75
C HIS A 112 -30.20 -1.91 -5.65
N LYS A 113 -29.12 -1.48 -6.32
CA LYS A 113 -29.20 -0.37 -7.29
C LYS A 113 -30.11 -0.70 -8.47
N TYR A 114 -30.02 -1.93 -8.99
CA TYR A 114 -30.87 -2.37 -10.08
C TYR A 114 -32.35 -2.45 -9.67
N ALA A 115 -32.63 -2.99 -8.48
CA ALA A 115 -33.98 -3.03 -7.92
C ALA A 115 -34.57 -1.63 -7.73
N ALA A 116 -33.81 -0.70 -7.14
CA ALA A 116 -34.23 0.69 -6.99
C ALA A 116 -34.55 1.36 -8.33
N ARG A 117 -33.74 1.08 -9.37
CA ARG A 117 -33.98 1.59 -10.72
C ARG A 117 -35.22 0.99 -11.36
N GLN A 118 -35.51 -0.30 -11.12
CA GLN A 118 -36.73 -0.94 -11.59
C GLN A 118 -37.97 -0.35 -10.93
N GLU A 119 -37.92 -0.08 -9.62
CA GLU A 119 -38.99 0.63 -8.91
C GLU A 119 -39.22 2.04 -9.47
N GLU A 120 -38.13 2.76 -9.78
CA GLU A 120 -38.22 4.09 -10.39
C GLU A 120 -38.88 4.03 -11.78
N LEU A 121 -38.49 3.08 -12.63
CA LEU A 121 -39.11 2.87 -13.94
C LEU A 121 -40.59 2.48 -13.80
N ALA A 122 -40.92 1.63 -12.83
CA ALA A 122 -42.31 1.25 -12.55
C ALA A 122 -43.15 2.46 -12.13
N ARG A 123 -42.62 3.35 -11.27
CA ARG A 123 -43.30 4.61 -10.91
C ARG A 123 -43.49 5.54 -12.11
N GLN A 124 -42.48 5.66 -12.96
CA GLN A 124 -42.57 6.45 -14.20
C GLN A 124 -43.66 5.91 -15.13
N LEU A 125 -43.76 4.59 -15.29
CA LEU A 125 -44.79 3.94 -16.10
C LEU A 125 -46.19 4.05 -15.48
N ALA A 126 -46.30 4.07 -14.15
CA ALA A 126 -47.56 4.29 -13.43
C ALA A 126 -48.08 5.73 -13.55
N GLY A 127 -47.35 6.64 -14.21
CA GLY A 127 -47.74 8.05 -14.36
C GLY A 127 -47.50 8.89 -13.10
N GLU A 128 -46.86 8.33 -12.08
CA GLU A 128 -46.34 9.07 -10.93
C GLU A 128 -45.07 9.79 -11.34
N ALA A 129 -45.20 10.85 -12.15
CA ALA A 129 -44.09 11.73 -12.43
C ALA A 129 -43.54 12.25 -11.08
N PRO A 130 -42.22 12.12 -10.82
CA PRO A 130 -41.67 12.51 -9.54
C PRO A 130 -42.00 13.99 -9.29
N ALA A 131 -42.66 14.29 -8.17
CA ALA A 131 -43.10 15.63 -7.82
C ALA A 131 -41.95 16.67 -7.88
N ALA A 132 -40.70 16.22 -7.75
CA ALA A 132 -39.49 17.02 -7.93
C ALA A 132 -39.32 17.58 -9.36
N SER A 133 -39.75 16.86 -10.40
CA SER A 133 -39.73 17.34 -11.79
C SER A 133 -40.92 18.24 -12.16
N LEU A 134 -41.99 18.23 -11.36
CA LEU A 134 -43.16 19.10 -11.56
C LEU A 134 -43.01 20.48 -10.89
N GLN A 135 -42.11 20.64 -9.92
CA GLN A 135 -41.89 21.94 -9.26
C GLN A 135 -41.18 22.97 -10.15
N VAL A 136 -40.49 22.56 -11.22
CA VAL A 136 -39.87 23.50 -12.18
C VAL A 136 -40.88 23.99 -13.24
N ALA A 137 -42.01 23.30 -13.42
CA ALA A 137 -43.06 23.69 -14.37
C ALA A 137 -44.21 24.50 -13.73
N GLY A 138 -44.18 24.72 -12.41
CA GLY A 138 -45.24 25.42 -11.65
C GLY A 138 -45.12 26.95 -11.62
N LEU A 139 -44.07 27.54 -12.19
CA LEU A 139 -43.96 29.00 -12.33
C LEU A 139 -44.53 29.42 -13.68
N ALA A 140 -45.74 29.99 -13.63
CA ALA A 140 -46.44 30.72 -14.69
C ALA A 140 -47.07 29.89 -15.83
N ARG A 141 -48.15 29.17 -15.54
CA ARG A 141 -49.27 29.11 -16.48
C ARG A 141 -50.41 29.94 -15.92
N ASP A 142 -50.63 31.09 -16.54
CA ASP A 142 -51.78 31.97 -16.32
C ASP A 142 -53.10 31.18 -16.34
N PRO A 143 -53.97 31.32 -15.33
CA PRO A 143 -55.27 30.66 -15.32
C PRO A 143 -56.29 31.50 -16.09
N ALA A 144 -56.33 31.41 -17.42
CA ALA A 144 -57.46 31.93 -18.20
C ALA A 144 -57.46 31.45 -19.67
N TYR A 145 -57.74 30.17 -19.93
CA TYR A 145 -58.33 29.81 -21.23
C TYR A 145 -59.61 29.03 -21.00
N PRO A 146 -60.78 29.56 -21.44
CA PRO A 146 -62.04 28.88 -21.30
C PRO A 146 -62.03 27.60 -22.15
N VAL A 147 -62.45 26.51 -21.50
CA VAL A 147 -62.72 25.21 -22.11
C VAL A 147 -63.78 25.41 -23.19
N ARG A 148 -63.33 25.54 -24.45
CA ARG A 148 -64.24 25.48 -25.60
C ARG A 148 -64.60 24.02 -25.84
N GLY A 149 -65.91 23.78 -25.78
CA GLY A 149 -66.52 22.50 -26.07
C GLY A 149 -66.04 21.90 -27.38
N ARG A 150 -66.06 20.57 -27.38
CA ARG A 150 -65.74 19.64 -28.47
C ARG A 150 -66.52 19.99 -29.74
N GLN A 151 -66.07 20.99 -30.48
CA GLN A 151 -66.53 21.26 -31.84
C GLN A 151 -65.90 20.21 -32.75
N LYS A 152 -66.76 19.49 -33.47
CA LYS A 152 -66.37 18.59 -34.55
C LYS A 152 -65.42 19.35 -35.46
N MET A 153 -64.16 18.90 -35.53
CA MET A 153 -63.14 19.44 -36.42
C MET A 153 -63.57 19.17 -37.87
N GLY A 154 -64.40 20.06 -38.42
CA GLY A 154 -64.51 20.23 -39.85
C GLY A 154 -63.14 20.62 -40.38
N ALA A 155 -62.77 20.05 -41.54
CA ALA A 155 -61.50 20.23 -42.23
C ALA A 155 -60.95 21.66 -42.04
N ALA A 156 -60.03 21.81 -41.07
CA ALA A 156 -59.39 23.08 -40.80
C ALA A 156 -58.57 23.41 -42.04
N ALA A 157 -58.99 24.44 -42.77
CA ALA A 157 -58.28 24.95 -43.92
C ALA A 157 -56.81 25.15 -43.54
N SER A 158 -55.92 24.51 -44.30
CA SER A 158 -54.48 24.60 -44.10
C SER A 158 -54.09 26.08 -43.96
N PRO A 159 -53.29 26.46 -42.95
CA PRO A 159 -52.91 27.84 -42.75
C PRO A 159 -52.31 28.39 -44.05
N PRO A 160 -52.63 29.64 -44.44
CA PRO A 160 -52.16 30.20 -45.69
C PRO A 160 -50.63 30.11 -45.75
N PRO A 161 -50.02 29.74 -46.90
CA PRO A 161 -48.61 29.37 -47.00
C PRO A 161 -47.61 30.37 -46.40
N LYS A 162 -47.97 31.66 -46.35
CA LYS A 162 -47.15 32.72 -45.75
C LYS A 162 -47.02 32.58 -44.23
N LEU A 163 -48.10 32.22 -43.52
CA LEU A 163 -48.06 32.04 -42.06
C LEU A 163 -47.22 30.81 -41.67
N TYR A 164 -47.30 29.74 -42.48
CA TYR A 164 -46.48 28.56 -42.27
C TYR A 164 -44.98 28.85 -42.41
N ALA A 165 -44.60 29.69 -43.38
CA ALA A 165 -43.20 30.09 -43.57
C ALA A 165 -42.66 30.92 -42.39
N GLU A 166 -43.49 31.80 -41.82
CA GLU A 166 -43.13 32.58 -40.62
C GLU A 166 -43.00 31.70 -39.38
N GLU A 167 -43.90 30.75 -39.19
CA GLU A 167 -43.85 29.79 -38.09
C GLU A 167 -42.61 28.89 -38.18
N LEU A 168 -42.27 28.41 -39.38
CA LEU A 168 -41.06 27.62 -39.60
C LEU A 168 -39.78 28.43 -39.30
N ARG A 169 -39.74 29.72 -39.69
CA ARG A 169 -38.62 30.61 -39.34
C ARG A 169 -38.51 30.81 -37.83
N ARG A 170 -39.64 30.93 -37.13
CA ARG A 170 -39.66 31.02 -35.67
C ARG A 170 -39.15 29.74 -35.01
N GLN A 171 -39.58 28.57 -35.48
CA GLN A 171 -39.09 27.28 -34.97
C GLN A 171 -37.58 27.10 -35.20
N VAL A 172 -37.07 27.48 -36.36
CA VAL A 172 -35.63 27.45 -36.65
C VAL A 172 -34.86 28.43 -35.74
N ALA A 173 -35.40 29.63 -35.51
CA ALA A 173 -34.80 30.60 -34.60
C ALA A 173 -34.80 30.11 -33.14
N GLU A 174 -35.89 29.50 -32.68
CA GLU A 174 -36.00 28.90 -31.34
C GLU A 174 -35.02 27.72 -31.18
N GLN A 175 -34.90 26.86 -32.19
CA GLN A 175 -33.90 25.77 -32.18
C GLN A 175 -32.47 26.30 -32.19
N ALA A 176 -32.18 27.36 -32.95
CA ALA A 176 -30.86 28.00 -32.95
C ALA A 176 -30.54 28.60 -31.57
N ALA A 177 -31.49 29.30 -30.95
CA ALA A 177 -31.35 29.85 -29.60
C ALA A 177 -31.14 28.75 -28.55
N ALA A 178 -31.86 27.62 -28.66
CA ALA A 178 -31.70 26.48 -27.78
C ALA A 178 -30.30 25.84 -27.90
N ARG A 179 -29.76 25.74 -29.12
CA ARG A 179 -28.39 25.24 -29.35
C ARG A 179 -27.33 26.17 -28.78
N GLU A 180 -27.48 27.47 -28.95
CA GLU A 180 -26.55 28.45 -28.35
C GLU A 180 -26.62 28.43 -26.81
N ALA A 181 -27.82 28.31 -26.23
CA ALA A 181 -27.97 28.14 -24.79
C ALA A 181 -27.34 26.83 -24.27
N ALA A 182 -27.40 25.74 -25.03
CA ALA A 182 -26.75 24.48 -24.68
C ALA A 182 -25.21 24.61 -24.68
N LYS A 183 -24.63 25.23 -25.72
CA LYS A 183 -23.19 25.51 -25.78
C LYS A 183 -22.72 26.40 -24.62
N ALA A 184 -23.51 27.40 -24.25
CA ALA A 184 -23.19 28.27 -23.12
C ALA A 184 -23.15 27.51 -21.78
N ARG A 185 -24.05 26.55 -21.57
CA ARG A 185 -24.05 25.68 -20.39
C ARG A 185 -22.86 24.74 -20.37
N GLU A 186 -22.51 24.17 -21.52
CA GLU A 186 -21.33 23.30 -21.66
C GLU A 186 -20.04 24.08 -21.34
N ALA A 187 -19.87 25.28 -21.88
CA ALA A 187 -18.73 26.16 -21.56
C ALA A 187 -18.68 26.56 -20.07
N GLU A 188 -19.82 26.70 -19.40
CA GLU A 188 -19.87 26.95 -17.96
C GLU A 188 -19.42 25.73 -17.15
N LEU A 189 -19.81 24.52 -17.57
CA LEU A 189 -19.36 23.26 -16.96
C LEU A 189 -17.85 23.08 -17.10
N GLU A 190 -17.29 23.32 -18.29
CA GLU A 190 -15.83 23.28 -18.52
C GLU A 190 -15.08 24.26 -17.60
N ARG A 191 -15.58 25.49 -17.43
CA ARG A 191 -15.00 26.46 -16.48
C ARG A 191 -15.03 25.96 -15.04
N LYS A 192 -16.13 25.31 -14.63
CA LYS A 192 -16.28 24.72 -13.30
C LYS A 192 -15.33 23.53 -13.08
N GLU A 193 -15.12 22.70 -14.10
CA GLU A 193 -14.17 21.59 -14.05
C GLU A 193 -12.72 22.07 -13.89
N VAL A 194 -12.32 23.11 -14.63
CA VAL A 194 -11.00 23.73 -14.48
C VAL A 194 -10.82 24.30 -13.07
N MET A 195 -11.82 25.00 -12.55
CA MET A 195 -11.79 25.52 -11.17
C MET A 195 -11.70 24.40 -10.13
N TYR A 196 -12.45 23.30 -10.31
CA TYR A 196 -12.40 22.15 -9.41
C TYR A 196 -11.02 21.48 -9.42
N GLY A 197 -10.40 21.33 -10.60
CA GLY A 197 -9.03 20.85 -10.74
C GLY A 197 -8.01 21.73 -10.02
N GLN A 198 -8.16 23.05 -10.09
CA GLN A 198 -7.31 24.00 -9.36
C GLN A 198 -7.47 23.88 -7.85
N VAL A 199 -8.71 23.74 -7.35
CA VAL A 199 -8.99 23.56 -5.92
C VAL A 199 -8.41 22.25 -5.40
N LEU A 200 -8.56 21.14 -6.14
CA LEU A 200 -7.95 19.86 -5.78
C LEU A 200 -6.41 19.96 -5.73
N HIS A 201 -5.81 20.60 -6.73
CA HIS A 201 -4.36 20.78 -6.76
C HIS A 201 -3.86 21.66 -5.59
N ALA A 202 -4.62 22.70 -5.22
CA ALA A 202 -4.33 23.52 -4.06
C ALA A 202 -4.49 22.74 -2.74
N ALA A 203 -5.53 21.91 -2.62
CA ALA A 203 -5.76 21.05 -1.46
C ALA A 203 -4.63 20.00 -1.30
N ASP A 204 -4.16 19.41 -2.40
CA ASP A 204 -3.01 18.49 -2.37
C ASP A 204 -1.72 19.21 -1.96
N ARG A 205 -1.48 20.42 -2.47
CA ARG A 205 -0.35 21.24 -2.05
C ARG A 205 -0.42 21.58 -0.57
N TYR A 206 -1.59 21.95 -0.07
CA TYR A 206 -1.81 22.20 1.35
C TYR A 206 -1.62 20.92 2.18
N ARG A 207 -2.12 19.77 1.72
CA ARG A 207 -1.90 18.48 2.38
C ARG A 207 -0.40 18.14 2.48
N ARG A 208 0.39 18.43 1.44
CA ARG A 208 1.85 18.30 1.47
C ARG A 208 2.53 19.31 2.42
N GLN A 209 2.00 20.54 2.52
CA GLN A 209 2.59 21.57 3.38
C GLN A 209 2.24 21.41 4.86
N VAL A 210 1.03 20.96 5.18
CA VAL A 210 0.48 20.94 6.55
C VAL A 210 0.42 19.52 7.13
N GLY A 211 0.59 18.49 6.30
CA GLY A 211 0.54 17.07 6.66
C GLY A 211 1.84 16.45 7.19
N GLY A 212 2.83 17.25 7.61
CA GLY A 212 4.15 16.79 8.10
C GLY A 212 4.17 15.93 9.38
N GLY A 213 3.04 15.33 9.77
CA GLY A 213 2.94 14.42 10.91
C GLY A 213 3.00 12.93 10.56
N ASN A 214 2.78 12.53 9.29
CA ASN A 214 2.72 11.11 8.90
C ASN A 214 3.68 10.70 7.74
N ASP A 215 4.60 11.60 7.35
CA ASP A 215 5.34 11.54 6.08
C ASP A 215 6.60 10.67 6.08
N LYS A 216 6.81 9.74 7.01
CA LYS A 216 7.97 8.82 6.85
C LYS A 216 7.80 7.90 5.65
N LEU A 217 6.60 7.40 5.41
CA LEU A 217 6.32 6.48 4.29
C LEU A 217 6.20 7.22 2.95
N ALA A 218 5.57 8.40 2.94
CA ALA A 218 5.48 9.22 1.73
C ALA A 218 6.87 9.73 1.30
N MET A 219 7.67 10.20 2.25
CA MET A 219 9.04 10.65 1.96
C MET A 219 9.97 9.48 1.58
N GLN A 220 9.80 8.28 2.17
CA GLN A 220 10.51 7.08 1.72
C GLN A 220 10.13 6.69 0.28
N ARG A 221 8.85 6.79 -0.07
CA ARG A 221 8.38 6.50 -1.42
C ARG A 221 8.91 7.50 -2.45
N ASP A 222 8.82 8.80 -2.16
CA ASP A 222 9.42 9.85 -3.00
C ASP A 222 10.94 9.65 -3.16
N MET A 223 11.62 9.26 -2.08
CA MET A 223 13.06 8.99 -2.13
C MET A 223 13.38 7.74 -2.96
N GLN A 224 12.55 6.69 -2.90
CA GLN A 224 12.68 5.50 -3.75
C GLN A 224 12.43 5.85 -5.22
N GLU A 225 11.38 6.61 -5.53
CA GLU A 225 11.03 7.02 -6.90
C GLU A 225 12.16 7.87 -7.51
N ARG A 226 12.74 8.82 -6.76
CA ARG A 226 13.92 9.58 -7.20
C ARG A 226 15.15 8.70 -7.42
N MET A 227 15.39 7.71 -6.55
CA MET A 227 16.50 6.77 -6.71
C MET A 227 16.33 5.90 -7.96
N GLU A 228 15.10 5.48 -8.28
CA GLU A 228 14.79 4.72 -9.50
C GLU A 228 14.91 5.58 -10.76
N GLU A 229 14.50 6.85 -10.69
CA GLU A 229 14.66 7.78 -11.80
C GLU A 229 16.14 8.03 -12.11
N VAL A 230 16.96 8.28 -11.10
CA VAL A 230 18.42 8.40 -11.27
C VAL A 230 19.03 7.11 -11.84
N LYS A 231 18.56 5.93 -11.39
CA LYS A 231 18.99 4.65 -11.96
C LYS A 231 18.59 4.54 -13.44
N ARG A 232 17.38 4.94 -13.82
CA ARG A 232 16.89 4.93 -15.20
C ARG A 232 17.67 5.87 -16.10
N GLU A 233 17.91 7.10 -15.66
CA GLU A 233 18.73 8.06 -16.41
C GLU A 233 20.15 7.57 -16.60
N ARG A 234 20.73 6.95 -15.56
CA ARG A 234 22.08 6.39 -15.64
C ARG A 234 22.14 5.16 -16.55
N MET A 235 21.13 4.29 -16.53
CA MET A 235 21.00 3.17 -17.46
C MET A 235 20.89 3.67 -18.91
N ARG A 236 20.05 4.67 -19.18
CA ARG A 236 19.97 5.31 -20.51
C ARG A 236 21.31 5.90 -20.94
N LYS A 237 22.02 6.56 -20.02
CA LYS A 237 23.35 7.11 -20.31
C LYS A 237 24.36 6.01 -20.63
N TRP A 238 24.34 4.91 -19.87
CA TRP A 238 25.18 3.74 -20.12
C TRP A 238 24.87 3.07 -21.46
N GLU A 239 23.58 2.93 -21.81
CA GLU A 239 23.15 2.40 -23.12
C GLU A 239 23.67 3.29 -24.27
N LEU A 240 23.61 4.61 -24.12
CA LEU A 240 24.16 5.56 -25.10
C LEU A 240 25.68 5.47 -25.19
N GLU A 241 26.39 5.36 -24.07
CA GLU A 241 27.85 5.22 -24.03
C GLU A 241 28.31 3.89 -24.65
N ASN A 242 27.63 2.78 -24.36
CA ASN A 242 27.94 1.47 -24.92
C ASN A 242 27.52 1.28 -26.38
N ALA A 243 26.52 2.04 -26.86
CA ALA A 243 26.16 2.04 -28.26
C ALA A 243 27.26 2.65 -29.15
N HIS A 244 28.23 3.39 -28.58
CA HIS A 244 29.29 4.04 -29.34
C HIS A 244 30.64 3.32 -29.32
N ASP A 245 30.89 2.36 -28.42
CA ASP A 245 32.11 1.55 -28.48
C ASP A 245 31.97 0.20 -27.74
N PRO A 246 31.70 -0.92 -28.43
CA PRO A 246 31.46 -2.23 -27.80
C PRO A 246 32.70 -2.83 -27.10
N LEU A 247 33.88 -2.19 -27.19
CA LEU A 247 35.11 -2.64 -26.53
C LEU A 247 35.54 -1.77 -25.35
N HIS A 248 34.82 -0.68 -25.04
CA HIS A 248 35.19 0.20 -23.93
C HIS A 248 34.56 -0.27 -22.61
N VAL A 249 35.38 -0.78 -21.68
CA VAL A 249 34.93 -1.12 -20.32
C VAL A 249 35.00 0.16 -19.46
N PRO A 250 33.86 0.77 -19.06
CA PRO A 250 33.90 2.01 -18.29
C PRO A 250 34.52 1.78 -16.90
N GLN A 251 35.62 2.47 -16.61
CA GLN A 251 36.23 2.53 -15.28
C GLN A 251 35.52 3.61 -14.44
N GLY A 252 34.28 3.32 -14.00
CA GLY A 252 33.49 4.23 -13.15
C GLY A 252 33.39 3.75 -11.70
N PRO A 253 33.32 4.65 -10.69
CA PRO A 253 33.54 4.34 -9.27
C PRO A 253 32.34 3.71 -8.53
N LEU A 254 31.38 3.10 -9.23
CA LEU A 254 30.17 2.51 -8.62
C LEU A 254 29.77 1.16 -9.23
N LEU A 255 30.75 0.33 -9.57
CA LEU A 255 30.53 -1.11 -9.45
C LEU A 255 30.53 -1.41 -7.95
N GLY A 256 29.43 -1.93 -7.40
CA GLY A 256 29.41 -2.38 -6.02
C GLY A 256 30.58 -3.34 -5.80
N MET A 257 31.23 -3.34 -4.63
CA MET A 257 32.46 -4.14 -4.38
C MET A 257 32.37 -5.56 -4.94
N GLY A 258 31.22 -6.23 -4.77
CA GLY A 258 30.99 -7.58 -5.30
C GLY A 258 31.05 -7.71 -6.83
N GLU A 259 30.69 -6.67 -7.59
CA GLU A 259 30.73 -6.68 -9.05
C GLU A 259 32.12 -6.37 -9.60
N ILE A 260 32.92 -5.57 -8.88
CA ILE A 260 34.36 -5.40 -9.18
C ILE A 260 35.09 -6.72 -8.92
N ASP A 261 34.80 -7.38 -7.80
CA ASP A 261 35.42 -8.64 -7.44
C ASP A 261 35.00 -9.77 -8.39
N ALA A 262 33.73 -9.81 -8.82
CA ALA A 262 33.27 -10.75 -9.84
C ALA A 262 33.99 -10.55 -11.19
N LYS A 263 34.21 -9.29 -11.60
CA LYS A 263 34.94 -8.99 -12.84
C LYS A 263 36.43 -9.31 -12.73
N ARG A 264 37.06 -9.07 -11.58
CA ARG A 264 38.45 -9.48 -11.31
C ARG A 264 38.59 -11.00 -11.31
N ALA A 265 37.68 -11.72 -10.64
CA ALA A 265 37.66 -13.18 -10.63
C ALA A 265 37.47 -13.75 -12.05
N ALA A 266 36.61 -13.15 -12.87
CA ALA A 266 36.43 -13.55 -14.26
C ALA A 266 37.69 -13.29 -15.12
N ALA A 267 38.39 -12.17 -14.90
CA ALA A 267 39.64 -11.86 -15.58
C ALA A 267 40.76 -12.85 -15.18
N ASP A 268 40.88 -13.16 -13.89
CA ASP A 268 41.85 -14.14 -13.38
C ASP A 268 41.58 -15.53 -13.94
N LEU A 269 40.31 -15.94 -14.03
CA LEU A 269 39.94 -17.23 -14.62
C LEU A 269 40.35 -17.30 -16.10
N ARG A 270 40.13 -16.22 -16.86
CA ARG A 270 40.57 -16.14 -18.28
C ARG A 270 42.09 -16.22 -18.39
N HIS A 271 42.82 -15.55 -17.50
CA HIS A 271 44.29 -15.62 -17.49
C HIS A 271 44.78 -17.04 -17.20
N ARG A 272 44.26 -17.69 -16.16
CA ARG A 272 44.63 -19.08 -15.82
C ARG A 272 44.29 -20.05 -16.93
N ASN A 273 43.14 -19.87 -17.59
CA ASN A 273 42.76 -20.73 -18.71
C ASN A 273 43.68 -20.52 -19.91
N ALA A 274 44.06 -19.27 -20.21
CA ALA A 274 45.05 -18.97 -21.25
C ALA A 274 46.44 -19.55 -20.93
N GLU A 275 46.89 -19.50 -19.67
CA GLU A 275 48.14 -20.13 -19.23
C GLU A 275 48.08 -21.65 -19.33
N TRP A 276 46.97 -22.26 -18.94
CA TRP A 276 46.73 -23.68 -19.08
C TRP A 276 46.82 -24.11 -20.55
N HIS A 277 46.17 -23.39 -21.46
CA HIS A 277 46.28 -23.65 -22.90
C HIS A 277 47.71 -23.47 -23.43
N ARG A 278 48.46 -22.46 -22.97
CA ARG A 278 49.88 -22.30 -23.33
C ARG A 278 50.74 -23.45 -22.81
N GLN A 279 50.45 -23.96 -21.61
CA GLN A 279 51.15 -25.10 -21.04
C GLN A 279 50.86 -26.37 -21.84
N GLN A 280 49.59 -26.62 -22.20
CA GLN A 280 49.22 -27.72 -23.08
C GLN A 280 49.92 -27.63 -24.44
N ALA A 281 49.98 -26.43 -25.03
CA ALA A 281 50.71 -26.21 -26.28
C ALA A 281 52.21 -26.50 -26.14
N ARG A 282 52.85 -26.15 -25.02
CA ARG A 282 54.26 -26.48 -24.76
C ARG A 282 54.49 -27.99 -24.61
N ILE A 283 53.60 -28.69 -23.92
CA ILE A 283 53.67 -30.15 -23.77
C ILE A 283 53.49 -30.83 -25.13
N ALA A 284 52.49 -30.41 -25.91
CA ALA A 284 52.26 -30.91 -27.25
C ALA A 284 53.45 -30.64 -28.18
N ALA A 285 54.04 -29.44 -28.13
CA ALA A 285 55.24 -29.10 -28.90
C ALA A 285 56.47 -29.90 -28.47
N ALA A 286 56.61 -30.22 -27.18
CA ALA A 286 57.69 -31.07 -26.68
C ALA A 286 57.49 -32.54 -27.12
N ALA A 287 56.25 -33.05 -27.10
CA ALA A 287 55.91 -34.39 -27.55
C ALA A 287 56.03 -34.56 -29.08
N ALA A 288 55.84 -33.47 -29.83
CA ALA A 288 56.01 -33.44 -31.28
C ALA A 288 57.47 -33.33 -31.73
N ARG A 289 58.43 -33.19 -30.81
CA ARG A 289 59.85 -33.26 -31.18
C ARG A 289 60.17 -34.68 -31.63
N PRO A 290 60.69 -34.89 -32.85
CA PRO A 290 61.10 -36.20 -33.32
C PRO A 290 62.16 -36.74 -32.36
N TRP A 291 62.00 -38.01 -31.96
CA TRP A 291 62.90 -38.69 -31.03
C TRP A 291 64.32 -38.89 -31.58
N ASP A 292 64.54 -38.58 -32.86
CA ASP A 292 65.79 -38.82 -33.58
C ASP A 292 66.98 -37.97 -33.07
N ASP A 293 66.74 -36.89 -32.34
CA ASP A 293 67.80 -36.03 -31.77
C ASP A 293 68.28 -36.44 -30.36
N VAL A 294 67.60 -37.38 -29.68
CA VAL A 294 68.00 -37.81 -28.33
C VAL A 294 69.07 -38.91 -28.37
N SER A 295 69.29 -39.54 -29.53
CA SER A 295 70.32 -40.56 -29.74
C SER A 295 71.75 -40.02 -29.89
N GLN A 296 71.97 -38.71 -30.04
CA GLN A 296 73.33 -38.14 -30.19
C GLN A 296 73.88 -37.39 -28.96
N ALA A 297 73.06 -37.08 -27.95
CA ALA A 297 73.53 -36.38 -26.74
C ALA A 297 73.92 -37.32 -25.57
N GLY A 298 73.86 -38.64 -25.78
CA GLY A 298 74.03 -39.66 -24.74
C GLY A 298 75.42 -40.25 -24.54
N ALA A 299 76.51 -39.60 -24.99
CA ALA A 299 77.85 -40.22 -24.95
C ALA A 299 78.96 -39.44 -24.23
N SER A 300 78.74 -38.25 -23.67
CA SER A 300 79.84 -37.52 -23.03
C SER A 300 79.40 -36.45 -22.04
N TYR A 301 78.98 -36.85 -20.84
CA TYR A 301 79.22 -36.08 -19.60
C TYR A 301 78.90 -36.94 -18.37
N MET A 302 79.90 -37.66 -17.87
CA MET A 302 79.93 -38.13 -16.48
C MET A 302 80.66 -37.06 -15.68
N PRO A 303 80.00 -36.26 -14.82
CA PRO A 303 80.71 -35.50 -13.82
C PRO A 303 81.03 -36.43 -12.65
N GLN A 304 82.28 -36.86 -12.55
CA GLN A 304 82.89 -37.26 -11.30
C GLN A 304 82.94 -36.03 -10.39
N ASP A 305 81.94 -35.87 -9.52
CA ASP A 305 82.05 -35.10 -8.27
C ASP A 305 80.79 -35.35 -7.41
N ALA A 306 80.59 -36.62 -7.08
CA ALA A 306 79.65 -37.07 -6.06
C ALA A 306 80.41 -37.36 -4.76
N ALA A 307 81.17 -36.39 -4.23
CA ALA A 307 81.89 -36.59 -2.97
C ALA A 307 82.30 -35.29 -2.25
N SER A 308 81.47 -34.25 -2.18
CA SER A 308 81.71 -33.11 -1.28
C SER A 308 80.48 -32.20 -1.19
N HIS A 309 79.46 -32.55 -0.40
CA HIS A 309 78.54 -31.62 0.29
C HIS A 309 77.58 -32.40 1.21
N MET A 310 78.13 -33.28 2.03
CA MET A 310 77.48 -33.81 3.23
C MET A 310 78.18 -33.17 4.42
N ARG A 311 77.73 -31.99 4.85
CA ARG A 311 77.92 -31.49 6.23
C ARG A 311 77.12 -30.21 6.49
N ALA A 312 76.40 -30.25 7.60
CA ALA A 312 75.83 -29.14 8.34
C ALA A 312 74.66 -28.39 7.67
N ASN A 313 73.44 -28.85 7.94
CA ASN A 313 72.40 -28.02 8.55
C ASN A 313 71.24 -28.90 9.00
N THR A 314 71.30 -29.34 10.25
CA THR A 314 70.17 -29.86 11.02
C THR A 314 69.37 -28.68 11.57
N PRO A 315 68.16 -28.36 11.07
CA PRO A 315 67.23 -27.54 11.81
C PRO A 315 66.55 -28.40 12.87
N THR A 316 66.77 -28.02 14.12
CA THR A 316 66.08 -28.51 15.31
C THR A 316 64.57 -28.49 15.09
N ALA A 317 63.95 -29.67 15.15
CA ALA A 317 62.50 -29.83 15.13
C ALA A 317 61.86 -29.10 16.32
N ARG A 318 61.22 -27.97 16.06
CA ARG A 318 60.18 -27.42 16.94
C ARG A 318 58.86 -28.03 16.49
N SER A 319 58.34 -28.93 17.32
CA SER A 319 57.00 -29.50 17.20
C SER A 319 55.94 -28.41 17.03
N PRO A 320 55.09 -28.45 15.99
CA PRO A 320 53.85 -27.71 16.00
C PRO A 320 52.87 -28.45 16.92
N GLN A 321 52.53 -27.84 18.06
CA GLN A 321 51.30 -28.19 18.79
C GLN A 321 50.12 -27.98 17.85
N ALA A 322 49.59 -29.08 17.32
CA ALA A 322 48.29 -29.11 16.69
C ALA A 322 47.24 -28.71 17.74
N ARG A 323 46.73 -27.48 17.65
CA ARG A 323 45.45 -27.12 18.26
C ARG A 323 44.38 -27.92 17.54
N ALA A 324 43.93 -28.99 18.18
CA ALA A 324 42.71 -29.68 17.80
C ALA A 324 41.56 -28.65 17.72
N PRO A 325 40.67 -28.72 16.71
CA PRO A 325 39.45 -27.95 16.73
C PRO A 325 38.65 -28.36 17.96
N SER A 326 38.36 -27.39 18.82
CA SER A 326 37.47 -27.52 19.97
C SER A 326 36.15 -28.12 19.49
N GLN A 327 35.89 -29.36 19.92
CA GLN A 327 34.57 -29.98 19.79
C GLN A 327 33.54 -29.05 20.46
N PRO A 328 32.39 -28.76 19.82
CA PRO A 328 31.30 -28.13 20.54
C PRO A 328 30.86 -29.05 21.68
N PRO A 329 30.42 -28.51 22.84
CA PRO A 329 29.99 -29.32 23.97
C PRO A 329 28.87 -30.27 23.53
N PRO A 330 28.83 -31.50 24.07
CA PRO A 330 27.74 -32.42 23.78
C PRO A 330 26.42 -31.79 24.24
N TYR A 331 25.48 -31.71 23.30
CA TYR A 331 24.07 -31.45 23.58
C TYR A 331 23.63 -32.46 24.64
N SER A 332 23.46 -31.99 25.87
CA SER A 332 22.73 -32.76 26.88
C SER A 332 21.25 -32.69 26.49
N PRO A 333 20.58 -33.80 26.17
CA PRO A 333 19.14 -33.79 26.05
C PRO A 333 18.61 -33.55 27.47
N ALA A 334 18.24 -32.30 27.76
CA ALA A 334 17.42 -32.00 28.92
C ALA A 334 16.17 -32.88 28.79
N ALA A 335 16.00 -33.74 29.80
CA ALA A 335 14.88 -34.63 29.93
C ALA A 335 13.58 -33.85 29.69
N TYR A 336 12.89 -34.20 28.60
CA TYR A 336 11.51 -33.86 28.39
C TYR A 336 10.72 -34.63 29.44
N GLN A 337 10.45 -33.98 30.58
CA GLN A 337 9.44 -34.48 31.52
C GLN A 337 8.07 -34.15 30.93
N PRO A 338 7.23 -35.14 30.60
CA PRO A 338 5.83 -34.87 30.31
C PRO A 338 5.20 -34.35 31.59
N ALA A 339 4.68 -33.12 31.56
CA ALA A 339 3.84 -32.63 32.62
C ALA A 339 2.57 -33.48 32.67
N ASP A 340 2.37 -34.16 33.80
CA ASP A 340 1.16 -34.92 34.10
C ASP A 340 -0.10 -34.01 34.02
N PRO A 341 -1.25 -34.58 33.64
CA PRO A 341 -2.48 -33.83 33.41
C PRO A 341 -3.39 -33.88 34.65
N PHE A 342 -3.11 -33.15 35.74
CA PHE A 342 -4.09 -33.06 36.84
C PHE A 342 -3.94 -31.77 37.65
N TYR A 343 -4.86 -30.82 37.42
CA TYR A 343 -5.48 -30.04 38.50
C TYR A 343 -6.92 -29.71 38.11
N SER A 344 -7.81 -30.63 38.47
CA SER A 344 -9.18 -30.28 38.80
C SER A 344 -9.15 -29.50 40.11
N GLN A 345 -9.61 -28.25 40.11
CA GLN A 345 -10.03 -27.55 41.32
C GLN A 345 -11.45 -27.00 41.11
N PRO A 346 -12.33 -27.11 42.12
CA PRO A 346 -13.76 -26.95 41.98
C PRO A 346 -14.20 -25.48 42.09
N MET A 347 -15.24 -25.13 41.32
CA MET A 347 -16.00 -23.89 41.47
C MET A 347 -16.62 -23.78 42.88
N PRO A 348 -16.54 -22.63 43.56
CA PRO A 348 -17.38 -22.39 44.73
C PRO A 348 -18.78 -21.97 44.31
N ALA A 349 -19.75 -22.79 44.70
CA ALA A 349 -21.16 -22.46 44.73
C ALA A 349 -21.45 -21.43 45.83
N ALA A 350 -21.97 -20.26 45.48
CA ALA A 350 -22.90 -19.49 46.31
C ALA A 350 -23.41 -18.26 45.54
N TYR A 351 -24.61 -18.35 44.96
CA TYR A 351 -25.63 -17.30 45.14
C TYR A 351 -27.01 -17.92 44.87
N ARG A 352 -27.69 -18.26 45.98
CA ARG A 352 -29.14 -18.49 46.03
C ARG A 352 -29.82 -17.13 46.21
N SER A 353 -30.65 -16.73 45.27
CA SER A 353 -31.91 -16.01 45.53
C SER A 353 -32.83 -16.26 44.32
N SER A 354 -33.81 -17.17 44.44
CA SER A 354 -35.19 -16.94 44.89
C SER A 354 -35.96 -15.94 44.02
N GLY A 355 -36.82 -16.49 43.15
CA GLY A 355 -37.80 -15.77 42.33
C GLY A 355 -38.22 -16.66 41.16
N ALA A 356 -38.97 -17.75 41.37
CA ALA A 356 -40.43 -17.76 41.33
C ALA A 356 -40.99 -17.20 40.01
N GLY A 357 -41.44 -18.09 39.11
CA GLY A 357 -42.34 -17.71 38.02
C GLY A 357 -42.29 -18.58 36.77
N GLY A 358 -43.15 -19.59 36.72
CA GLY A 358 -43.92 -19.93 35.51
C GLY A 358 -43.22 -20.70 34.36
N GLN A 359 -43.49 -22.00 34.30
CA GLN A 359 -43.68 -22.68 33.00
C GLN A 359 -44.91 -22.09 32.28
N PRO A 360 -44.96 -22.15 30.94
CA PRO A 360 -45.57 -23.30 30.27
C PRO A 360 -44.78 -23.79 29.06
N GLY A 361 -44.78 -25.11 28.85
CA GLY A 361 -44.25 -25.72 27.64
C GLY A 361 -45.21 -25.65 26.46
N TYR A 362 -44.65 -25.57 25.25
CA TYR A 362 -45.21 -26.04 23.98
C TYR A 362 -43.96 -26.29 23.11
N GLY A 363 -43.74 -27.46 22.52
CA GLY A 363 -44.56 -27.97 21.44
C GLY A 363 -43.91 -27.55 20.11
N ARG A 364 -43.10 -28.44 19.55
CA ARG A 364 -42.52 -28.34 18.20
C ARG A 364 -43.63 -28.23 17.16
N PRO A 365 -43.44 -27.44 16.09
CA PRO A 365 -43.80 -27.95 14.77
C PRO A 365 -42.66 -27.76 13.77
N GLY A 366 -42.48 -28.76 12.91
CA GLY A 366 -41.58 -28.67 11.78
C GLY A 366 -42.07 -27.65 10.76
N SER A 367 -41.17 -26.77 10.33
CA SER A 367 -41.40 -25.92 9.17
C SER A 367 -40.92 -26.62 7.92
N ALA A 368 -41.88 -27.21 7.21
CA ALA A 368 -41.78 -27.44 5.78
C ALA A 368 -42.02 -26.11 5.04
N GLY A 369 -41.19 -25.84 4.02
CA GLY A 369 -41.50 -24.90 2.95
C GLY A 369 -40.26 -24.21 2.36
N PRO A 370 -40.30 -23.71 1.11
CA PRO A 370 -41.12 -24.10 -0.03
C PRO A 370 -40.26 -24.60 -1.21
N GLY A 371 -40.73 -25.63 -1.91
CA GLY A 371 -40.16 -26.06 -3.18
C GLY A 371 -40.43 -25.01 -4.26
N TYR A 372 -39.37 -24.54 -4.93
CA TYR A 372 -39.47 -23.74 -6.14
C TYR A 372 -39.80 -24.66 -7.32
N PRO A 373 -40.90 -24.43 -8.07
CA PRO A 373 -41.10 -25.11 -9.34
C PRO A 373 -40.15 -24.52 -10.38
N TYR A 374 -39.22 -25.35 -10.88
CA TYR A 374 -38.48 -25.09 -12.12
C TYR A 374 -39.49 -25.03 -13.27
N GLN A 375 -39.78 -23.83 -13.80
CA GLN A 375 -40.38 -23.73 -15.12
C GLN A 375 -39.27 -23.92 -16.17
N GLN A 376 -39.28 -25.08 -16.82
CA GLN A 376 -38.54 -25.31 -18.05
C GLN A 376 -39.21 -24.52 -19.18
N TYR A 377 -38.55 -23.46 -19.64
CA TYR A 377 -38.91 -22.82 -20.91
C TYR A 377 -38.43 -23.70 -22.06
N SER A 378 -39.32 -24.54 -22.61
CA SER A 378 -39.13 -25.16 -23.91
C SER A 378 -39.36 -24.10 -24.99
N ILE A 379 -38.29 -23.69 -25.66
CA ILE A 379 -38.34 -22.83 -26.85
C ILE A 379 -38.89 -23.68 -28.00
N GLN A 380 -40.18 -23.53 -28.31
CA GLN A 380 -40.74 -24.01 -29.58
C GLN A 380 -40.40 -22.99 -30.67
N ALA A 381 -39.55 -23.39 -31.61
CA ALA A 381 -39.29 -22.66 -32.83
C ALA A 381 -40.52 -22.76 -33.76
N SER A 382 -41.11 -21.62 -34.10
CA SER A 382 -42.14 -21.55 -35.14
C SER A 382 -41.52 -21.71 -36.53
N PRO A 383 -42.12 -22.51 -37.44
CA PRO A 383 -41.62 -22.64 -38.79
C PRO A 383 -41.94 -21.37 -39.61
N SER A 384 -40.93 -20.91 -40.35
CA SER A 384 -41.05 -19.86 -41.36
C SER A 384 -42.01 -20.29 -42.46
N GLN A 385 -43.13 -19.58 -42.61
CA GLN A 385 -43.90 -19.60 -43.85
C GLN A 385 -43.22 -18.65 -44.83
N GLY A 386 -42.82 -19.21 -45.97
CA GLY A 386 -42.35 -18.45 -47.12
C GLY A 386 -43.50 -17.75 -47.84
N VAL A 387 -43.19 -16.58 -48.39
CA VAL A 387 -43.85 -15.97 -49.54
C VAL A 387 -42.74 -15.52 -50.48
#